data_AF-A0A370IKK4-F1
#
_entry.id   AF-A0A370IKK4-F1
#
_cell.length_a   1.000
_cell.length_b   1.000
_cell.length_c   1.000
_cell.angle_alpha   90.00
_cell.angle_beta   90.00
_cell.angle_gamma   90.00
#
_symmetry.space_group_name_H-M   'P 1'
#
loop_
_entity.id
_entity.type
_entity.pdbx_description
1 polymer ?
#
loop_
_entity_poly.entity_id
_entity_poly.type
_entity_poly.pdbx_seq_one_letter_code
_entity_poly.pdbx_strand_id
1 'polypeptide(L)'
;MAMNAAVDAAVCLLLVGAAVFGVTAVSDPVETGDSTRTDAAAETLATSTATVEYSLRPGTGPVRGTPAAFPRENGSEFRRTTHGTLAGLLARAAVATAGFGNDSLTGARDDFPRAVRGAVTGAFEASSLRVDAVWRPYPGSTVGGRVGVGAKPPSAATVHAATLSVPSGVEPVPSSAADDFGTLASAVAERTVEALVPPEAASLALRGDYPVSALMWHRYGRLGHELGVPVERDLRAENTTALNRRLADALAPAVEADLRDRFESPEAAAEAVEVHRVRVVVRTWESDGRAA
;
A
#
# COMPACT_ATOMS: atom_id res chain seq x y z
N MET A 1 -29.65 29.78 -4.86
CA MET A 1 -30.12 28.38 -4.96
C MET A 1 -29.72 27.87 -6.34
N ALA A 2 -29.16 26.66 -6.41
CA ALA A 2 -28.52 26.02 -7.58
C ALA A 2 -27.05 26.38 -7.86
N MET A 3 -26.15 25.93 -6.97
CA MET A 3 -24.77 25.57 -7.32
C MET A 3 -24.21 24.66 -6.23
N ASN A 4 -24.63 23.40 -6.22
CA ASN A 4 -23.91 22.34 -5.49
C ASN A 4 -24.28 20.92 -5.93
N ALA A 5 -25.41 20.72 -6.63
CA ALA A 5 -25.80 19.38 -7.09
C ALA A 5 -24.89 18.81 -8.19
N ALA A 6 -24.28 19.64 -9.05
CA ALA A 6 -23.40 19.16 -10.12
C ALA A 6 -21.99 18.79 -9.63
N VAL A 7 -21.49 19.45 -8.57
CA VAL A 7 -20.21 19.11 -7.92
C VAL A 7 -20.39 17.87 -7.04
N ASP A 8 -21.53 17.73 -6.37
CA ASP A 8 -21.84 16.54 -5.58
C ASP A 8 -22.06 15.31 -6.49
N ALA A 9 -22.65 15.49 -7.68
CA ALA A 9 -22.74 14.42 -8.67
C ALA A 9 -21.38 14.03 -9.29
N ALA A 10 -20.46 14.99 -9.47
CA ALA A 10 -19.12 14.71 -10.00
C ALA A 10 -18.21 14.02 -8.97
N VAL A 11 -18.32 14.39 -7.68
CA VAL A 11 -17.64 13.70 -6.58
C VAL A 11 -18.27 12.34 -6.30
N CYS A 12 -19.60 12.21 -6.41
CA CYS A 12 -20.29 10.93 -6.29
C CYS A 12 -19.91 9.98 -7.45
N LEU A 13 -19.75 10.47 -8.69
CA LEU A 13 -19.24 9.66 -9.80
C LEU A 13 -17.74 9.34 -9.68
N LEU A 14 -16.93 10.20 -9.04
CA LEU A 14 -15.53 9.89 -8.70
C LEU A 14 -15.41 8.85 -7.57
N LEU A 15 -16.38 8.82 -6.65
CA LEU A 15 -16.45 7.85 -5.55
C LEU A 15 -17.10 6.51 -5.96
N VAL A 16 -17.92 6.50 -7.03
CA VAL A 16 -18.48 5.27 -7.64
C VAL A 16 -17.50 4.61 -8.63
N GLY A 17 -16.44 5.31 -9.06
CA GLY A 17 -15.44 4.82 -10.02
C GLY A 17 -14.24 4.06 -9.43
N ALA A 18 -14.12 3.95 -8.10
CA ALA A 18 -13.13 3.06 -7.47
C ALA A 18 -13.72 1.64 -7.44
N ALA A 19 -13.57 0.97 -8.57
CA ALA A 19 -13.98 -0.38 -8.88
C ALA A 19 -14.28 -1.29 -7.67
N VAL A 20 -15.50 -1.81 -7.67
CA VAL A 20 -15.84 -3.11 -7.09
C VAL A 20 -15.04 -4.18 -7.86
N PHE A 21 -13.73 -4.24 -7.65
CA PHE A 21 -12.97 -5.43 -8.01
C PHE A 21 -13.23 -6.44 -6.91
N GLY A 22 -13.93 -7.51 -7.28
CA GLY A 22 -14.19 -8.64 -6.41
C GLY A 22 -12.89 -9.10 -5.77
N VAL A 23 -12.88 -9.19 -4.44
CA VAL A 23 -11.83 -9.88 -3.72
C VAL A 23 -11.89 -11.33 -4.19
N THR A 24 -10.86 -11.76 -4.93
CA THR A 24 -10.69 -13.19 -5.23
C THR A 24 -9.97 -13.80 -4.03
N ALA A 25 -10.74 -14.42 -3.15
CA ALA A 25 -10.18 -15.28 -2.11
C ALA A 25 -9.68 -16.55 -2.80
N VAL A 26 -8.36 -16.66 -3.02
CA VAL A 26 -7.72 -17.94 -3.32
C VAL A 26 -7.25 -18.50 -1.99
N SER A 27 -7.99 -19.47 -1.45
CA SER A 27 -7.63 -20.19 -0.24
C SER A 27 -6.68 -21.33 -0.60
N ASP A 28 -5.41 -21.24 -0.19
CA ASP A 28 -4.53 -22.41 -0.14
C ASP A 28 -4.89 -23.25 1.10
N PRO A 29 -5.18 -24.56 0.97
CA PRO A 29 -5.63 -25.37 2.09
C PRO A 29 -4.46 -25.83 2.96
N VAL A 30 -4.50 -25.50 4.26
CA VAL A 30 -3.74 -26.18 5.31
C VAL A 30 -4.74 -26.78 6.30
N GLU A 31 -4.97 -28.10 6.23
CA GLU A 31 -5.76 -28.90 7.18
C GLU A 31 -4.95 -29.17 8.48
N THR A 32 -5.47 -29.32 9.72
CA THR A 32 -6.79 -29.58 10.31
C THR A 32 -6.85 -29.01 11.75
N GLY A 33 -8.03 -28.54 12.19
CA GLY A 33 -8.33 -27.80 13.44
C GLY A 33 -9.08 -26.50 13.08
N ASP A 34 -10.04 -26.03 13.90
CA ASP A 34 -11.19 -25.16 13.53
C ASP A 34 -10.89 -24.02 12.53
N SER A 35 -10.77 -24.37 11.24
CA SER A 35 -10.49 -23.45 10.13
C SER A 35 -11.63 -22.47 9.96
N THR A 36 -12.84 -22.86 10.36
CA THR A 36 -14.07 -22.07 10.38
C THR A 36 -13.86 -20.69 11.00
N ARG A 37 -13.13 -20.59 12.12
CA ARG A 37 -12.88 -19.29 12.77
C ARG A 37 -11.98 -18.40 11.91
N THR A 38 -10.94 -18.96 11.32
CA THR A 38 -9.99 -18.20 10.50
C THR A 38 -10.64 -17.75 9.20
N ASP A 39 -11.42 -18.63 8.58
CA ASP A 39 -12.18 -18.34 7.36
C ASP A 39 -13.26 -17.29 7.63
N ALA A 40 -14.00 -17.41 8.74
CA ALA A 40 -14.97 -16.39 9.15
C ALA A 40 -14.31 -15.02 9.43
N ALA A 41 -13.11 -15.00 10.01
CA ALA A 41 -12.35 -13.77 10.21
C ALA A 41 -11.88 -13.16 8.88
N ALA A 42 -11.44 -13.99 7.94
CA ALA A 42 -11.09 -13.55 6.59
C ALA A 42 -12.31 -13.01 5.82
N GLU A 43 -13.46 -13.69 5.91
CA GLU A 43 -14.72 -13.24 5.33
C GLU A 43 -15.19 -11.91 5.95
N THR A 44 -15.08 -11.78 7.27
CA THR A 44 -15.39 -10.53 7.97
C THR A 44 -14.50 -9.39 7.47
N LEU A 45 -13.18 -9.60 7.32
CA LEU A 45 -12.28 -8.59 6.76
C LEU A 45 -12.66 -8.19 5.34
N ALA A 46 -13.05 -9.17 4.50
CA ALA A 46 -13.39 -8.93 3.11
C ALA A 46 -14.71 -8.17 2.94
N THR A 47 -15.69 -8.39 3.82
CA THR A 47 -17.07 -7.90 3.64
C THR A 47 -17.45 -6.74 4.55
N SER A 48 -16.87 -6.65 5.75
CA SER A 48 -17.17 -5.57 6.69
C SER A 48 -16.53 -4.27 6.25
N THR A 49 -17.31 -3.19 6.27
CA THR A 49 -16.83 -1.86 5.88
C THR A 49 -16.62 -0.98 7.09
N ALA A 50 -15.67 -0.05 6.98
CA ALA A 50 -15.40 0.95 7.99
C ALA A 50 -15.09 2.30 7.35
N THR A 51 -15.34 3.37 8.10
CA THR A 51 -14.88 4.71 7.79
C THR A 51 -13.80 5.09 8.78
N VAL A 52 -12.61 5.41 8.28
CA VAL A 52 -11.48 5.85 9.09
C VAL A 52 -11.18 7.32 8.83
N GLU A 53 -11.07 8.07 9.92
CA GLU A 53 -10.59 9.43 9.92
C GLU A 53 -9.13 9.45 10.36
N TYR A 54 -8.31 10.22 9.66
CA TYR A 54 -6.89 10.36 9.97
C TYR A 54 -6.41 11.75 9.59
N SER A 55 -5.28 12.18 10.15
CA SER A 55 -4.66 13.44 9.78
C SER A 55 -3.38 13.15 9.01
N LEU A 56 -3.18 13.90 7.93
CA LEU A 56 -1.87 13.95 7.30
C LEU A 56 -0.93 14.75 8.18
N ARG A 57 0.35 14.40 8.16
CA ARG A 57 1.41 15.19 8.78
C ARG A 57 2.53 15.36 7.76
N PRO A 58 3.38 16.38 7.87
CA PRO A 58 4.58 16.49 7.05
C PRO A 58 5.48 15.26 7.10
N GLY A 59 5.53 14.59 8.26
CA GLY A 59 6.47 13.49 8.49
C GLY A 59 7.91 14.00 8.65
N THR A 60 8.85 13.07 8.84
CA THR A 60 10.30 13.27 9.10
C THR A 60 10.96 14.44 8.37
N GLY A 61 11.99 15.03 9.00
CA GLY A 61 12.65 16.29 8.67
C GLY A 61 13.06 16.55 7.21
N PRO A 62 13.54 17.78 6.92
CA PRO A 62 13.65 18.30 5.56
C PRO A 62 14.55 17.44 4.65
N VAL A 63 14.14 17.28 3.40
CA VAL A 63 14.91 16.59 2.36
C VAL A 63 15.53 17.64 1.45
N ARG A 64 16.82 17.50 1.14
CA ARG A 64 17.49 18.38 0.17
C ARG A 64 16.73 18.37 -1.16
N GLY A 65 16.45 19.56 -1.68
CA GLY A 65 15.71 19.73 -2.93
C GLY A 65 14.19 19.81 -2.80
N THR A 66 13.64 19.75 -1.58
CA THR A 66 12.21 20.05 -1.36
C THR A 66 12.03 21.49 -0.88
N PRO A 67 11.17 22.30 -1.52
CA PRO A 67 10.84 23.65 -1.03
C PRO A 67 10.06 23.66 0.29
N ALA A 68 9.73 22.50 0.84
CA ALA A 68 8.69 22.36 1.84
C ALA A 68 9.18 22.77 3.24
N ALA A 69 9.25 24.08 3.48
CA ALA A 69 8.85 24.58 4.78
C ALA A 69 7.36 24.21 4.96
N PHE A 70 7.03 23.50 6.03
CA PHE A 70 5.65 23.24 6.40
C PHE A 70 5.22 24.30 7.43
N PRO A 71 4.65 25.44 7.00
CA PRO A 71 4.28 26.52 7.92
C PRO A 71 3.24 26.10 8.96
N ARG A 72 2.49 25.02 8.72
CA ARG A 72 1.59 24.38 9.69
C ARG A 72 1.73 22.87 9.60
N GLU A 73 1.65 22.15 10.71
CA GLU A 73 1.82 20.69 10.66
C GLU A 73 0.54 19.93 11.03
N ASN A 74 -0.54 20.67 11.27
CA ASN A 74 -1.85 20.17 11.68
C ASN A 74 -2.95 21.19 11.30
N GLY A 75 -4.21 20.76 11.37
CA GLY A 75 -5.37 21.56 11.01
C GLY A 75 -6.47 20.73 10.33
N SER A 76 -7.62 21.35 10.07
CA SER A 76 -8.72 20.67 9.36
C SER A 76 -8.35 20.33 7.91
N GLU A 77 -7.50 21.14 7.29
CA GLU A 77 -6.95 20.94 5.95
C GLU A 77 -6.06 19.69 5.82
N PHE A 78 -5.58 19.16 6.96
CA PHE A 78 -4.83 17.90 7.06
C PHE A 78 -5.73 16.68 7.27
N ARG A 79 -6.99 16.88 7.71
CA ARG A 79 -7.90 15.78 8.02
C ARG A 79 -8.38 15.10 6.75
N ARG A 80 -8.33 13.78 6.73
CA ARG A 80 -8.80 12.94 5.64
C ARG A 80 -9.74 11.89 6.19
N THR A 81 -10.67 11.49 5.35
CA THR A 81 -11.61 10.41 5.63
C THR A 81 -11.50 9.40 4.51
N THR A 82 -11.60 8.13 4.85
CA THR A 82 -11.53 7.04 3.88
C THR A 82 -12.48 5.93 4.29
N HIS A 83 -13.25 5.44 3.32
CA HIS A 83 -14.18 4.33 3.49
C HIS A 83 -13.75 3.14 2.64
N GLY A 84 -14.07 1.93 3.08
CA GLY A 84 -13.84 0.69 2.34
C GLY A 84 -14.01 -0.54 3.23
N THR A 85 -13.78 -1.72 2.66
CA THR A 85 -13.72 -2.97 3.42
C THR A 85 -12.50 -2.97 4.33
N LEU A 86 -12.52 -3.69 5.45
CA LEU A 86 -11.37 -3.78 6.35
C LEU A 86 -10.12 -4.32 5.63
N ALA A 87 -10.28 -5.33 4.76
CA ALA A 87 -9.22 -5.84 3.92
C ALA A 87 -8.68 -4.78 2.94
N GLY A 88 -9.57 -4.00 2.31
CA GLY A 88 -9.19 -2.90 1.41
C GLY A 88 -8.45 -1.77 2.14
N LEU A 89 -8.88 -1.43 3.36
CA LEU A 89 -8.24 -0.45 4.21
C LEU A 89 -6.85 -0.92 4.67
N LEU A 90 -6.72 -2.19 5.06
CA LEU A 90 -5.43 -2.82 5.38
C LEU A 90 -4.47 -2.82 4.18
N ALA A 91 -4.98 -3.14 2.99
CA ALA A 91 -4.19 -3.13 1.76
C ALA A 91 -3.65 -1.74 1.45
N ARG A 92 -4.53 -0.74 1.48
CA ARG A 92 -4.15 0.67 1.29
C ARG A 92 -3.16 1.13 2.36
N ALA A 93 -3.30 0.67 3.60
CA ALA A 93 -2.39 1.01 4.69
C ALA A 93 -1.01 0.38 4.47
N ALA A 94 -0.94 -0.87 4.00
CA ALA A 94 0.33 -1.52 3.64
C ALA A 94 1.06 -0.73 2.53
N VAL A 95 0.37 -0.36 1.45
CA VAL A 95 0.96 0.48 0.38
C VAL A 95 1.32 1.88 0.91
N ALA A 96 0.51 2.48 1.79
CA ALA A 96 0.80 3.80 2.35
C ALA A 96 2.06 3.82 3.23
N THR A 97 2.41 2.69 3.87
CA THR A 97 3.66 2.51 4.63
C THR A 97 4.84 2.09 3.75
N ALA A 98 4.64 1.95 2.44
CA ALA A 98 5.70 1.45 1.59
C ALA A 98 6.86 2.45 1.46
N GLY A 99 8.06 1.91 1.39
CA GLY A 99 9.31 2.64 1.19
C GLY A 99 10.44 1.68 0.91
N PHE A 100 11.67 2.11 1.19
CA PHE A 100 12.88 1.32 0.98
C PHE A 100 13.34 0.74 2.32
N GLY A 101 13.59 -0.57 2.35
CA GLY A 101 13.93 -1.29 3.58
C GLY A 101 12.76 -1.35 4.57
N ASN A 102 13.02 -0.98 5.82
CA ASN A 102 11.99 -0.93 6.87
C ASN A 102 11.39 0.48 7.06
N ASP A 103 11.86 1.46 6.28
CA ASP A 103 11.49 2.85 6.44
C ASP A 103 10.42 3.24 5.40
N SER A 104 9.29 3.76 5.88
CA SER A 104 8.26 4.34 5.02
C SER A 104 8.85 5.49 4.20
N LEU A 105 8.42 5.62 2.94
CA LEU A 105 8.90 6.70 2.06
C LEU A 105 8.67 8.08 2.69
N THR A 106 7.50 8.27 3.32
CA THR A 106 7.18 9.45 4.13
C THR A 106 6.42 9.04 5.40
N GLY A 107 6.58 9.79 6.49
CA GLY A 107 5.75 9.68 7.69
C GLY A 107 4.36 10.36 7.56
N ALA A 108 4.02 10.78 6.34
CA ALA A 108 2.92 11.72 6.15
C ALA A 108 1.53 11.13 6.42
N ARG A 109 1.45 9.81 6.39
CA ARG A 109 0.22 9.05 6.55
C ARG A 109 0.26 8.14 7.78
N ASP A 110 1.15 8.36 8.75
CA ASP A 110 1.31 7.46 9.89
C ASP A 110 0.02 7.27 10.71
N ASP A 111 -0.84 8.30 10.75
CA ASP A 111 -2.13 8.22 11.43
C ASP A 111 -3.12 7.29 10.69
N PHE A 112 -2.95 7.06 9.39
CA PHE A 112 -3.83 6.18 8.60
C PHE A 112 -3.70 4.69 9.01
N PRO A 113 -2.52 4.05 9.02
CA PRO A 113 -2.37 2.70 9.57
C PRO A 113 -2.83 2.56 11.02
N ARG A 114 -2.69 3.60 11.85
CA ARG A 114 -3.19 3.60 13.23
C ARG A 114 -4.72 3.55 13.27
N ALA A 115 -5.39 4.39 12.47
CA ALA A 115 -6.85 4.40 12.38
C ALA A 115 -7.40 3.06 11.84
N VAL A 116 -6.74 2.48 10.82
CA VAL A 116 -7.10 1.16 10.28
C VAL A 116 -6.92 0.06 11.33
N ARG A 117 -5.82 0.05 12.10
CA ARG A 117 -5.64 -0.88 13.23
C ARG A 117 -6.76 -0.75 14.25
N GLY A 118 -7.18 0.48 14.57
CA GLY A 118 -8.31 0.73 15.46
C GLY A 118 -9.62 0.15 14.93
N ALA A 119 -9.93 0.36 13.65
CA ALA A 119 -11.12 -0.19 13.01
C ALA A 119 -11.12 -1.73 12.98
N VAL A 120 -9.99 -2.36 12.65
CA VAL A 120 -9.86 -3.82 12.65
C VAL A 120 -9.97 -4.39 14.06
N THR A 121 -9.28 -3.82 15.05
CA THR A 121 -9.41 -4.26 16.45
C THR A 121 -10.84 -4.08 16.97
N GLY A 122 -11.54 -3.01 16.58
CA GLY A 122 -12.95 -2.81 16.96
C GLY A 122 -13.91 -3.81 16.33
N ALA A 123 -13.55 -4.41 15.18
CA ALA A 123 -14.35 -5.43 14.52
C ALA A 123 -14.14 -6.84 15.08
N PHE A 124 -13.06 -7.08 15.83
CA PHE A 124 -12.72 -8.39 16.39
C PHE A 124 -12.53 -8.32 17.91
N GLU A 125 -13.42 -8.98 18.66
CA GLU A 125 -13.35 -9.03 20.13
C GLU A 125 -12.24 -9.97 20.66
N ALA A 126 -11.66 -10.82 19.81
CA ALA A 126 -10.78 -11.93 20.22
C ALA A 126 -9.31 -11.52 20.37
N SER A 127 -8.70 -11.91 21.49
CA SER A 127 -7.26 -11.77 21.77
C SER A 127 -6.36 -12.74 20.99
N SER A 128 -6.95 -13.72 20.30
CA SER A 128 -6.25 -14.78 19.55
C SER A 128 -6.32 -14.60 18.02
N LEU A 129 -6.21 -13.34 17.56
CA LEU A 129 -6.19 -12.98 16.15
C LEU A 129 -4.94 -12.16 15.82
N ARG A 130 -4.30 -12.50 14.70
CA ARG A 130 -3.24 -11.71 14.08
C ARG A 130 -3.59 -11.49 12.61
N VAL A 131 -3.54 -10.24 12.17
CA VAL A 131 -3.68 -9.90 10.75
C VAL A 131 -2.41 -9.20 10.29
N ASP A 132 -1.82 -9.67 9.21
CA ASP A 132 -0.65 -9.06 8.56
C ASP A 132 -0.98 -8.75 7.10
N ALA A 133 -1.04 -7.47 6.75
CA ALA A 133 -1.10 -7.02 5.37
C ALA A 133 0.30 -6.62 4.89
N VAL A 134 0.74 -7.18 3.77
CA VAL A 134 2.08 -6.97 3.21
C VAL A 134 1.97 -6.70 1.71
N TRP A 135 2.57 -5.60 1.28
CA TRP A 135 2.74 -5.26 -0.13
C TRP A 135 4.23 -5.27 -0.48
N ARG A 136 4.60 -6.03 -1.51
CA ARG A 136 5.94 -6.10 -2.08
C ARG A 136 5.82 -6.39 -3.58
N PRO A 137 6.64 -5.79 -4.45
CA PRO A 137 6.61 -6.07 -5.89
C PRO A 137 6.86 -7.54 -6.23
N TYR A 138 7.72 -8.20 -5.45
CA TYR A 138 8.05 -9.64 -5.54
C TYR A 138 8.66 -10.11 -4.20
N PRO A 139 8.74 -11.42 -3.93
CA PRO A 139 9.34 -11.97 -2.71
C PRO A 139 10.76 -11.47 -2.46
N GLY A 140 10.98 -10.90 -1.27
CA GLY A 140 12.30 -10.42 -0.85
C GLY A 140 12.69 -9.02 -1.35
N SER A 141 11.83 -8.35 -2.14
CA SER A 141 12.08 -6.98 -2.59
C SER A 141 12.39 -6.05 -1.42
N THR A 142 13.37 -5.17 -1.63
CA THR A 142 13.74 -4.10 -0.69
C THR A 142 12.70 -2.98 -0.65
N VAL A 143 11.85 -2.88 -1.66
CA VAL A 143 10.71 -1.96 -1.68
C VAL A 143 9.48 -2.69 -1.16
N GLY A 144 8.81 -2.11 -0.17
CA GLY A 144 7.58 -2.69 0.33
C GLY A 144 7.03 -1.98 1.55
N GLY A 145 5.85 -2.41 1.97
CA GLY A 145 5.16 -1.88 3.14
C GLY A 145 4.37 -2.95 3.86
N ARG A 146 4.07 -2.71 5.14
CA ARG A 146 3.37 -3.68 5.97
C ARG A 146 2.56 -3.04 7.08
N VAL A 147 1.42 -3.64 7.38
CA VAL A 147 0.59 -3.30 8.54
C VAL A 147 0.19 -4.57 9.26
N GLY A 148 0.37 -4.57 10.57
CA GLY A 148 -0.03 -5.66 11.45
C GLY A 148 -1.06 -5.22 12.48
N VAL A 149 -2.03 -6.07 12.78
CA VAL A 149 -3.05 -5.91 13.81
C VAL A 149 -3.06 -7.15 14.72
N GLY A 150 -3.26 -6.97 16.02
CA GLY A 150 -3.36 -8.07 16.98
C GLY A 150 -2.01 -8.62 17.45
N ALA A 151 -2.06 -9.50 18.45
CA ALA A 151 -0.90 -10.10 19.10
C ALA A 151 -0.19 -11.11 18.18
N LYS A 152 1.06 -11.46 18.49
CA LYS A 152 1.71 -12.60 17.84
C LYS A 152 1.21 -13.91 18.47
N PRO A 153 1.02 -14.99 17.68
CA PRO A 153 0.67 -16.29 18.24
C PRO A 153 1.77 -16.74 19.23
N PRO A 154 1.39 -17.33 20.38
CA PRO A 154 2.33 -18.02 21.26
C PRO A 154 3.08 -19.11 20.50
N SER A 155 4.36 -19.34 20.85
CA SER A 155 5.21 -20.29 20.13
C SER A 155 4.75 -21.75 20.20
N ALA A 156 3.92 -22.09 21.19
CA ALA A 156 3.39 -23.44 21.41
C ALA A 156 1.92 -23.60 20.94
N ALA A 157 1.29 -22.55 20.43
CA ALA A 157 -0.11 -22.61 20.02
C ALA A 157 -0.25 -23.21 18.62
N THR A 158 -1.31 -24.01 18.41
CA THR A 158 -1.72 -24.42 17.07
C THR A 158 -2.30 -23.21 16.35
N VAL A 159 -1.71 -22.85 15.20
CA VAL A 159 -2.09 -21.67 14.42
C VAL A 159 -2.78 -22.08 13.13
N HIS A 160 -3.95 -21.52 12.88
CA HIS A 160 -4.66 -21.61 11.62
C HIS A 160 -4.48 -20.32 10.84
N ALA A 161 -4.33 -20.40 9.52
CA ALA A 161 -4.10 -19.23 8.68
C ALA A 161 -4.96 -19.24 7.42
N ALA A 162 -5.49 -18.08 7.05
CA ALA A 162 -6.16 -17.83 5.78
C ALA A 162 -5.48 -16.64 5.10
N THR A 163 -5.44 -16.63 3.77
CA THR A 163 -4.84 -15.55 2.98
C THR A 163 -5.89 -14.91 2.08
N LEU A 164 -5.92 -13.58 2.06
CA LEU A 164 -6.68 -12.78 1.12
C LEU A 164 -5.72 -12.05 0.20
N SER A 165 -6.05 -12.01 -1.09
CA SER A 165 -5.38 -11.18 -2.08
C SER A 165 -6.24 -9.96 -2.36
N VAL A 166 -5.70 -8.77 -2.09
CA VAL A 166 -6.42 -7.49 -2.26
C VAL A 166 -5.69 -6.65 -3.30
N PRO A 167 -6.36 -6.03 -4.28
CA PRO A 167 -5.70 -5.17 -5.25
C PRO A 167 -4.90 -4.04 -4.59
N SER A 168 -3.67 -3.79 -5.06
CA SER A 168 -2.84 -2.68 -4.58
C SER A 168 -3.20 -1.33 -5.24
N GLY A 169 -3.99 -1.37 -6.32
CA GLY A 169 -4.41 -0.21 -7.11
C GLY A 169 -3.56 0.06 -8.35
N VAL A 170 -2.61 -0.82 -8.67
CA VAL A 170 -1.89 -0.83 -9.96
C VAL A 170 -2.23 -2.09 -10.74
N GLU A 171 -2.10 -2.01 -12.05
CA GLU A 171 -2.37 -3.13 -12.95
C GLU A 171 -1.18 -4.14 -12.94
N PRO A 172 -1.42 -5.45 -13.11
CA PRO A 172 -0.36 -6.44 -13.28
C PRO A 172 0.67 -6.09 -14.36
N VAL A 173 1.85 -6.68 -14.21
CA VAL A 173 2.88 -6.69 -15.25
C VAL A 173 2.39 -7.62 -16.38
N PRO A 174 2.45 -7.18 -17.66
CA PRO A 174 2.03 -8.03 -18.76
C PRO A 174 2.97 -9.24 -18.90
N SER A 175 2.42 -10.40 -19.27
CA SER A 175 3.20 -11.62 -19.47
C SER A 175 4.27 -11.48 -20.56
N SER A 176 4.06 -10.59 -21.54
CA SER A 176 5.07 -10.25 -22.56
C SER A 176 6.31 -9.57 -22.00
N ALA A 177 6.30 -9.11 -20.74
CA ALA A 177 7.49 -8.58 -20.10
C ALA A 177 8.45 -9.67 -19.62
N ALA A 178 8.03 -10.95 -19.63
CA ALA A 178 8.84 -12.09 -19.19
C ALA A 178 9.85 -12.58 -20.25
N ASP A 179 10.00 -11.89 -21.38
CA ASP A 179 10.95 -12.28 -22.44
C ASP A 179 12.41 -12.21 -21.96
N ASP A 180 12.72 -11.24 -21.10
CA ASP A 180 14.03 -11.08 -20.47
C ASP A 180 13.94 -10.33 -19.13
N PHE A 181 14.94 -10.49 -18.27
CA PHE A 181 14.98 -9.84 -16.96
C PHE A 181 14.94 -8.31 -17.02
N GLY A 182 15.52 -7.69 -18.04
CA GLY A 182 15.55 -6.23 -18.19
C GLY A 182 14.17 -5.68 -18.49
N THR A 183 13.48 -6.25 -19.47
CA THR A 183 12.10 -5.89 -19.80
C THR A 183 11.16 -6.11 -18.61
N LEU A 184 11.30 -7.24 -17.91
CA LEU A 184 10.55 -7.54 -16.69
C LEU A 184 10.82 -6.50 -15.59
N ALA A 185 12.09 -6.19 -15.34
CA ALA A 185 12.50 -5.26 -14.30
C ALA A 185 11.99 -3.84 -14.55
N SER A 186 12.03 -3.37 -15.80
CA SER A 186 11.46 -2.08 -16.19
C SER A 186 9.95 -2.05 -15.91
N ALA A 187 9.20 -3.08 -16.33
CA ALA A 187 7.77 -3.14 -16.07
C ALA A 187 7.45 -3.19 -14.57
N VAL A 188 8.19 -3.98 -13.79
CA VAL A 188 8.04 -4.04 -12.33
C VAL A 188 8.36 -2.69 -11.68
N ALA A 189 9.42 -2.01 -12.12
CA ALA A 189 9.81 -0.70 -11.60
C ALA A 189 8.75 0.36 -11.88
N GLU A 190 8.17 0.38 -13.09
CA GLU A 190 7.06 1.27 -13.45
C GLU A 190 5.86 1.07 -12.52
N ARG A 191 5.40 -0.19 -12.34
CA ARG A 191 4.29 -0.50 -11.43
C ARG A 191 4.60 -0.16 -9.97
N THR A 192 5.85 -0.34 -9.56
CA THR A 192 6.29 -0.03 -8.20
C THR A 192 6.23 1.48 -7.95
N VAL A 193 6.75 2.30 -8.86
CA VAL A 193 6.68 3.77 -8.76
C VAL A 193 5.23 4.25 -8.83
N GLU A 194 4.41 3.66 -9.71
CA GLU A 194 2.98 3.94 -9.79
C GLU A 194 2.26 3.67 -8.46
N ALA A 195 2.57 2.56 -7.79
CA ALA A 195 1.98 2.23 -6.49
C ALA A 195 2.42 3.20 -5.38
N LEU A 196 3.68 3.62 -5.37
CA LEU A 196 4.21 4.57 -4.37
C LEU A 196 3.69 6.00 -4.59
N VAL A 197 3.58 6.42 -5.86
CA VAL A 197 3.19 7.76 -6.28
C VAL A 197 2.32 7.68 -7.55
N PRO A 198 0.99 7.48 -7.41
CA PRO A 198 0.10 7.37 -8.57
C PRO A 198 0.11 8.67 -9.38
N PRO A 199 0.44 8.65 -10.69
CA PRO A 199 0.79 9.85 -11.45
C PRO A 199 -0.37 10.84 -11.59
N GLU A 200 -1.60 10.35 -11.76
CA GLU A 200 -2.79 11.19 -11.89
C GLU A 200 -3.16 11.87 -10.57
N ALA A 201 -3.24 11.08 -9.49
CA ALA A 201 -3.49 11.61 -8.15
C ALA A 201 -2.38 12.58 -7.70
N ALA A 202 -1.13 12.32 -8.10
CA ALA A 202 -0.01 13.19 -7.84
C ALA A 202 -0.10 14.51 -8.62
N SER A 203 -0.50 14.47 -9.89
CA SER A 203 -0.71 15.69 -10.70
C SER A 203 -1.80 16.58 -10.10
N LEU A 204 -2.91 15.98 -9.64
CA LEU A 204 -3.97 16.70 -8.94
C LEU A 204 -3.49 17.27 -7.60
N ALA A 205 -2.73 16.49 -6.84
CA ALA A 205 -2.19 16.91 -5.55
C ALA A 205 -1.21 18.08 -5.67
N LEU A 206 -0.34 18.08 -6.68
CA LEU A 206 0.63 19.16 -6.91
C LEU A 206 -0.03 20.48 -7.29
N ARG A 207 -1.16 20.42 -8.02
CA ARG A 207 -1.98 21.60 -8.37
C ARG A 207 -2.91 22.06 -7.24
N GLY A 208 -3.04 21.25 -6.20
CA GLY A 208 -3.89 21.55 -5.05
C GLY A 208 -3.25 22.52 -4.05
N ASP A 209 -4.07 23.00 -3.12
CA ASP A 209 -3.61 23.89 -2.07
C ASP A 209 -2.79 23.18 -1.00
N TYR A 210 -2.13 24.00 -0.18
CA TYR A 210 -1.53 23.55 1.06
C TYR A 210 -2.56 22.81 1.94
N PRO A 211 -2.21 21.66 2.56
CA PRO A 211 -0.89 21.03 2.62
C PRO A 211 -0.63 19.98 1.54
N VAL A 212 -1.61 19.71 0.67
CA VAL A 212 -1.59 18.56 -0.25
C VAL A 212 -0.43 18.65 -1.23
N SER A 213 -0.23 19.82 -1.85
CA SER A 213 0.88 20.05 -2.77
C SER A 213 2.22 19.91 -2.07
N ALA A 214 2.40 20.52 -0.89
CA ALA A 214 3.64 20.43 -0.10
C ALA A 214 3.98 18.98 0.29
N LEU A 215 2.99 18.18 0.69
CA LEU A 215 3.17 16.76 1.00
C LEU A 215 3.53 15.93 -0.23
N MET A 216 2.97 16.26 -1.40
CA MET A 216 3.32 15.57 -2.65
C MET A 216 4.73 15.94 -3.12
N TRP A 217 5.12 17.22 -3.04
CA TRP A 217 6.49 17.68 -3.26
C TRP A 217 7.48 16.93 -2.37
N HIS A 218 7.16 16.80 -1.08
CA HIS A 218 8.00 16.06 -0.13
C HIS A 218 8.12 14.57 -0.48
N ARG A 219 7.01 13.93 -0.86
CA ARG A 219 7.00 12.51 -1.28
C ARG A 219 7.89 12.26 -2.51
N TYR A 220 7.77 13.08 -3.55
CA TYR A 220 8.67 12.99 -4.70
C TYR A 220 10.12 13.29 -4.33
N GLY A 221 10.37 14.27 -3.46
CA GLY A 221 11.70 14.59 -2.99
C GLY A 221 12.37 13.42 -2.25
N ARG A 222 11.63 12.71 -1.39
CA ARG A 222 12.12 11.48 -0.74
C ARG A 222 12.42 10.40 -1.77
N LEU A 223 11.49 10.11 -2.68
CA LEU A 223 11.69 9.07 -3.70
C LEU A 223 12.88 9.38 -4.62
N GLY A 224 13.00 10.63 -5.06
CA GLY A 224 14.13 11.09 -5.85
C GLY A 224 15.45 11.02 -5.08
N HIS A 225 15.45 11.31 -3.78
CA HIS A 225 16.65 11.18 -2.96
C HIS A 225 17.14 9.72 -2.86
N GLU A 226 16.23 8.79 -2.57
CA GLU A 226 16.57 7.35 -2.47
C GLU A 226 17.08 6.80 -3.82
N LEU A 227 16.54 7.27 -4.94
CA LEU A 227 16.91 6.83 -6.29
C LEU A 227 18.01 7.68 -6.96
N GLY A 228 18.51 8.72 -6.30
CA GLY A 228 19.48 9.65 -6.89
C GLY A 228 18.94 10.47 -8.09
N VAL A 229 17.63 10.64 -8.22
CA VAL A 229 16.97 11.35 -9.31
C VAL A 229 16.60 12.78 -8.89
N PRO A 230 17.10 13.83 -9.57
CA PRO A 230 16.66 15.20 -9.31
C PRO A 230 15.24 15.40 -9.82
N VAL A 231 14.34 15.85 -8.92
CA VAL A 231 12.90 15.95 -9.17
C VAL A 231 12.40 17.38 -9.37
N GLU A 232 13.14 18.40 -8.91
CA GLU A 232 12.56 19.75 -8.77
C GLU A 232 12.15 20.37 -10.11
N ARG A 233 12.91 20.12 -11.17
CA ARG A 233 12.61 20.64 -12.50
C ARG A 233 11.26 20.12 -13.01
N ASP A 234 11.05 18.81 -12.90
CA ASP A 234 9.83 18.17 -13.43
C ASP A 234 8.62 18.49 -12.56
N LEU A 235 8.80 18.62 -11.24
CA LEU A 235 7.74 19.04 -10.34
C LEU A 235 7.29 20.48 -10.59
N ARG A 236 8.22 21.41 -10.90
CA ARG A 236 7.86 22.78 -11.31
C ARG A 236 7.14 22.81 -12.66
N ALA A 237 7.43 21.87 -13.54
CA ALA A 237 6.77 21.71 -14.83
C ALA A 237 5.47 20.88 -14.76
N GLU A 238 5.09 20.41 -13.57
CA GLU A 238 3.92 19.54 -13.33
C GLU A 238 3.87 18.26 -14.19
N ASN A 239 5.02 17.77 -14.66
CA ASN A 239 5.11 16.62 -15.55
C ASN A 239 5.32 15.31 -14.76
N THR A 240 4.31 14.91 -13.98
CA THR A 240 4.38 13.73 -13.10
C THR A 240 4.60 12.43 -13.87
N THR A 241 4.01 12.28 -15.05
CA THR A 241 4.20 11.07 -15.88
C THR A 241 5.65 10.92 -16.33
N ALA A 242 6.28 11.98 -16.83
CA ALA A 242 7.70 11.92 -17.21
C ALA A 242 8.61 11.71 -16.00
N LEU A 243 8.29 12.35 -14.86
CA LEU A 243 9.04 12.16 -13.62
C LEU A 243 8.94 10.72 -13.12
N ASN A 244 7.74 10.13 -13.08
CA ASN A 244 7.54 8.74 -12.69
C ASN A 244 8.32 7.78 -13.59
N ARG A 245 8.34 8.03 -14.91
CA ARG A 245 9.16 7.23 -15.84
C ARG A 245 10.65 7.32 -15.49
N ARG A 246 11.19 8.52 -15.27
CA ARG A 246 12.59 8.70 -14.87
C ARG A 246 12.93 8.01 -13.55
N LEU A 247 12.01 8.01 -12.58
CA LEU A 247 12.17 7.32 -11.31
C LEU A 247 12.12 5.79 -11.52
N ALA A 248 11.24 5.29 -12.37
CA ALA A 248 11.17 3.87 -12.72
C ALA A 248 12.45 3.41 -13.45
N ASP A 249 12.93 4.19 -14.43
CA ASP A 249 14.18 3.93 -15.14
C ASP A 249 15.38 3.86 -14.18
N ALA A 250 15.40 4.69 -13.13
CA ALA A 250 16.43 4.66 -12.09
C ALA A 250 16.32 3.46 -11.14
N LEU A 251 15.11 2.96 -10.91
CA LEU A 251 14.84 1.79 -10.06
C LEU A 251 15.10 0.45 -10.79
N ALA A 252 14.85 0.40 -12.10
CA ALA A 252 14.90 -0.82 -12.89
C ALA A 252 16.21 -1.63 -12.77
N PRO A 253 17.43 -1.03 -12.80
CA PRO A 253 18.67 -1.81 -12.67
C PRO A 253 18.81 -2.56 -11.35
N ALA A 254 18.33 -1.96 -10.24
CA ALA A 254 18.35 -2.62 -8.93
C ALA A 254 17.34 -3.77 -8.87
N VAL A 255 16.16 -3.59 -9.47
CA VAL A 255 15.16 -4.65 -9.61
C VAL A 255 15.70 -5.80 -10.45
N GLU A 256 16.32 -5.48 -11.59
CA GLU A 256 16.88 -6.48 -12.51
C GLU A 256 17.97 -7.32 -11.85
N ALA A 257 18.86 -6.69 -11.09
CA ALA A 257 19.90 -7.38 -10.33
C ALA A 257 19.28 -8.32 -9.27
N ASP A 258 18.27 -7.86 -8.53
CA ASP A 258 17.61 -8.66 -7.49
C ASP A 258 16.81 -9.84 -8.09
N LEU A 259 16.16 -9.64 -9.24
CA LEU A 259 15.45 -10.71 -9.94
C LEU A 259 16.43 -11.78 -10.46
N ARG A 260 17.57 -11.38 -11.05
CA ARG A 260 18.60 -12.32 -11.52
C ARG A 260 19.26 -13.11 -10.40
N ASP A 261 19.43 -12.52 -9.24
CA ASP A 261 20.03 -13.20 -8.08
C ASP A 261 19.07 -14.25 -7.48
N ARG A 262 17.76 -13.99 -7.55
CA ARG A 262 16.74 -14.81 -6.88
C ARG A 262 16.12 -15.90 -7.75
N PHE A 263 16.02 -15.66 -9.05
CA PHE A 263 15.26 -16.52 -9.95
C PHE A 263 16.14 -17.06 -11.07
N GLU A 264 15.91 -18.33 -11.41
CA GLU A 264 16.68 -19.02 -12.46
C GLU A 264 16.34 -18.52 -13.86
N SER A 265 15.14 -17.94 -14.04
CA SER A 265 14.63 -17.47 -15.34
C SER A 265 13.70 -16.25 -15.20
N PRO A 266 13.58 -15.41 -16.25
CA PRO A 266 12.59 -14.34 -16.30
C PRO A 266 11.15 -14.82 -16.12
N GLU A 267 10.81 -15.99 -16.63
CA GLU A 267 9.47 -16.58 -16.51
C GLU A 267 9.15 -16.95 -15.05
N ALA A 268 10.09 -17.60 -14.35
CA ALA A 268 9.94 -17.90 -12.92
C ALA A 268 9.85 -16.62 -12.08
N ALA A 269 10.60 -15.57 -12.45
CA ALA A 269 10.50 -14.27 -11.81
C ALA A 269 9.12 -13.63 -12.05
N ALA A 270 8.62 -13.66 -13.28
CA ALA A 270 7.33 -13.08 -13.65
C ALA A 270 6.15 -13.75 -12.90
N GLU A 271 6.21 -15.06 -12.68
CA GLU A 271 5.23 -15.78 -11.85
C GLU A 271 5.23 -15.33 -10.39
N ALA A 272 6.38 -14.88 -9.88
CA ALA A 272 6.52 -14.39 -8.51
C ALA A 272 6.23 -12.89 -8.35
N VAL A 273 6.02 -12.14 -9.43
CA VAL A 273 5.71 -10.70 -9.37
C VAL A 273 4.27 -10.50 -8.90
N GLU A 274 4.12 -9.82 -7.75
CA GLU A 274 2.84 -9.55 -7.10
C GLU A 274 2.57 -8.06 -6.89
N VAL A 275 3.23 -7.16 -7.64
CA VAL A 275 3.13 -5.70 -7.47
C VAL A 275 1.69 -5.15 -7.45
N HIS A 276 0.77 -5.81 -8.15
CA HIS A 276 -0.65 -5.47 -8.25
C HIS A 276 -1.52 -5.96 -7.08
N ARG A 277 -0.93 -6.64 -6.09
CA ARG A 277 -1.65 -7.26 -4.97
C ARG A 277 -1.00 -6.94 -3.63
N VAL A 278 -1.83 -6.85 -2.60
CA VAL A 278 -1.44 -6.90 -1.20
C VAL A 278 -1.90 -8.23 -0.64
N ARG A 279 -0.98 -8.95 -0.01
CA ARG A 279 -1.26 -10.19 0.69
C ARG A 279 -1.69 -9.88 2.12
N VAL A 280 -2.90 -10.26 2.48
CA VAL A 280 -3.43 -10.15 3.85
C VAL A 280 -3.52 -11.54 4.45
N VAL A 281 -2.67 -11.84 5.43
CA VAL A 281 -2.67 -13.13 6.13
C VAL A 281 -3.37 -12.95 7.47
N VAL A 282 -4.44 -13.70 7.66
CA VAL A 282 -5.17 -13.83 8.91
C VAL A 282 -4.65 -15.07 9.61
N ARG A 283 -4.31 -14.96 10.89
CA ARG A 283 -3.95 -16.09 11.73
C ARG A 283 -4.80 -16.09 12.98
N THR A 284 -5.36 -17.24 13.32
CA THR A 284 -6.02 -17.47 14.61
C THR A 284 -5.35 -18.62 15.32
N TRP A 285 -5.50 -18.68 16.64
CA TRP A 285 -4.97 -19.77 17.44
C TRP A 285 -5.87 -20.04 18.63
N GLU A 286 -5.72 -21.24 19.19
CA GLU A 286 -6.26 -21.58 20.50
C GLU A 286 -5.13 -21.50 21.53
N SER A 287 -5.39 -20.85 22.66
CA SER A 287 -4.53 -21.02 23.82
C SER A 287 -4.85 -22.39 24.40
N ASP A 288 -3.92 -23.34 24.28
CA ASP A 288 -4.00 -24.59 25.04
C ASP A 288 -4.23 -24.21 26.51
N GLY A 289 -5.35 -24.66 27.07
CA GLY A 289 -5.81 -24.35 28.42
C GLY A 289 -4.93 -24.97 29.53
N ARG A 290 -3.61 -24.91 29.41
CA ARG A 290 -2.71 -25.13 30.53
C ARG A 290 -2.43 -23.81 31.21
N ALA A 291 -3.26 -23.50 32.19
CA ALA A 291 -2.84 -22.68 33.31
C ALA A 291 -1.51 -23.26 33.84
N ALA A 292 -0.48 -22.43 33.86
CA ALA A 292 0.68 -22.65 34.73
C ALA A 292 0.36 -22.10 36.12
#